data_AF-A0A7X6T5Q0-F1
#
_entry.id   AF-A0A7X6T5Q0-F1
#
_cell.length_a   1.000
_cell.length_b   1.000
_cell.length_c   1.000
_cell.angle_alpha   90.00
_cell.angle_beta   90.00
_cell.angle_gamma   90.00
#
_symmetry.space_group_name_H-M   'P 1'
#
loop_
_entity.id
_entity.type
_entity.pdbx_description
1 polymer ?
#
loop_
_entity_poly.entity_id
_entity_poly.type
_entity_poly.pdbx_seq_one_letter_code
_entity_poly.pdbx_strand_id
1 'polypeptide(L)'
;MRVFTEIDTLRYPAMPDPQDYDKESATVWVWPESQVKAILQKDPANAHGNGYLVFPLCLSVFDHNGRHILTVTFQQTDYRMLAFMTGEKLKDLKGDKKGHLSPITVGIYHYDHYEEIDLFDDEPDYEEMVETLLDLVTDEL
;
A
#
# COMPACT_ATOMS: atom_id res chain seq x y z
N MET A 1 11.70 0.95 23.98
CA MET A 1 10.98 1.72 22.96
C MET A 1 11.73 1.53 21.65
N ARG A 2 11.13 0.85 20.67
CA ARG A 2 11.70 0.70 19.33
C ARG A 2 11.76 2.10 18.69
N VAL A 3 12.87 2.44 18.05
CA VAL A 3 13.02 3.74 17.38
C VAL A 3 12.65 3.53 15.93
N PHE A 4 11.60 4.22 15.49
CA PHE A 4 11.17 4.18 14.10
C PHE A 4 11.74 5.37 13.33
N THR A 5 12.18 5.08 12.10
CA THR A 5 12.64 6.08 11.14
C THR A 5 11.49 6.43 10.21
N GLU A 6 11.38 7.71 9.87
CA GLU A 6 10.34 8.21 8.97
C GLU A 6 10.60 7.77 7.53
N ILE A 7 9.53 7.43 6.82
CA ILE A 7 9.56 7.14 5.40
C ILE A 7 9.73 8.44 4.62
N ASP A 8 10.78 8.49 3.79
CA ASP A 8 10.87 9.47 2.72
C ASP A 8 10.09 8.96 1.50
N THR A 9 8.88 9.50 1.30
CA THR A 9 7.98 9.07 0.23
C THR A 9 8.55 9.31 -1.17
N LEU A 10 9.52 10.22 -1.32
CA LEU A 10 10.18 10.50 -2.60
C LEU A 10 11.12 9.35 -3.04
N ARG A 11 11.49 8.44 -2.13
CA ARG A 11 12.29 7.26 -2.46
C ARG A 11 11.52 6.25 -3.30
N TYR A 12 10.19 6.25 -3.20
CA TYR A 12 9.34 5.29 -3.88
C TYR A 12 8.62 5.95 -5.06
N PRO A 13 8.86 5.48 -6.30
CA PRO A 13 8.26 6.09 -7.49
C PRO A 13 6.73 5.91 -7.52
N ALA A 14 6.21 4.90 -6.82
CA ALA A 14 4.80 4.69 -6.60
C ALA A 14 4.59 4.12 -5.20
N MET A 15 3.78 4.81 -4.40
CA MET A 15 3.29 4.37 -3.08
C MET A 15 1.95 5.06 -2.82
N PRO A 16 1.06 4.50 -1.98
CA PRO A 16 -0.17 5.20 -1.61
C PRO A 16 0.17 6.45 -0.80
N ASP A 17 -0.63 7.50 -0.97
CA ASP A 17 -0.53 8.71 -0.16
C ASP A 17 -1.00 8.39 1.27
N PRO A 18 -0.11 8.48 2.29
CA PRO A 18 -0.48 8.14 3.65
C PRO A 18 -1.46 9.15 4.27
N GLN A 19 -1.70 10.28 3.61
CA GLN A 19 -2.64 11.32 4.03
C GLN A 19 -3.97 11.29 3.27
N ASP A 20 -4.12 10.42 2.24
CA ASP A 20 -5.34 10.33 1.45
C ASP A 20 -6.39 9.45 2.15
N TYR A 21 -6.98 10.00 3.20
CA TYR A 21 -8.07 9.38 3.94
C TYR A 21 -9.00 10.43 4.54
N ASP A 22 -10.27 10.06 4.69
CA ASP A 22 -11.23 10.89 5.40
C ASP A 22 -11.00 10.78 6.92
N LYS A 23 -10.52 11.88 7.51
CA LYS A 23 -10.19 11.97 8.93
C LYS A 23 -11.41 11.79 9.85
N GLU A 24 -12.62 12.01 9.36
CA GLU A 24 -13.85 11.89 10.15
C GLU A 24 -14.37 10.45 10.22
N SER A 25 -14.06 9.62 9.23
CA SER A 25 -14.60 8.27 9.09
C SER A 25 -13.55 7.15 9.07
N ALA A 26 -12.26 7.50 9.11
CA ALA A 26 -11.18 6.53 9.07
C ALA A 26 -11.21 5.54 10.25
N THR A 27 -11.01 4.27 9.93
CA THR A 27 -10.73 3.24 10.92
C THR A 27 -9.28 3.38 11.39
N VAL A 28 -9.10 3.50 12.71
CA VAL A 28 -7.79 3.71 13.33
C VAL A 28 -7.56 2.70 14.43
N TRP A 29 -6.44 1.99 14.37
CA TRP A 29 -5.93 1.17 15.47
C TRP A 29 -4.79 1.90 16.16
N VAL A 30 -4.74 1.82 17.48
CA VAL A 30 -3.71 2.48 18.30
C VAL A 30 -3.09 1.46 19.23
N TRP A 31 -1.77 1.31 19.16
CA TRP A 31 -1.00 0.51 20.11
C TRP A 31 -0.76 1.34 21.38
N PRO A 32 -1.38 1.02 22.53
CA PRO A 32 -1.42 1.93 23.67
C PRO A 32 -0.05 2.25 24.27
N GLU A 33 0.88 1.30 24.27
CA GLU A 33 2.19 1.48 24.90
C GLU A 33 3.14 2.34 24.06
N SER A 34 3.09 2.20 22.74
CA SER A 34 3.95 2.94 21.79
C SER A 34 3.29 4.20 21.24
N GLN A 35 1.96 4.33 21.40
CA GLN A 35 1.13 5.35 20.77
C GLN A 35 1.26 5.38 19.23
N VAL A 36 1.68 4.26 18.64
CA VAL A 36 1.69 4.05 17.19
C VAL A 36 0.25 3.88 16.71
N LYS A 37 -0.07 4.48 15.57
CA LYS A 37 -1.40 4.48 14.97
C LYS A 37 -1.33 3.88 13.57
N ALA A 38 -2.20 2.92 13.27
CA ALA A 38 -2.41 2.43 11.91
C ALA A 38 -3.78 2.94 11.42
N ILE A 39 -3.80 3.50 10.22
CA ILE A 39 -4.99 4.11 9.62
C ILE A 39 -5.36 3.33 8.36
N LEU A 40 -6.59 2.82 8.30
CA LEU A 40 -7.12 2.15 7.11
C LEU A 40 -7.50 3.17 6.03
N GLN A 41 -7.05 2.91 4.82
CA GLN A 41 -7.39 3.68 3.64
C GLN A 41 -7.95 2.74 2.57
N LYS A 42 -9.04 3.16 1.92
CA LYS A 42 -9.65 2.46 0.79
C LYS A 42 -9.36 3.25 -0.46
N ASP A 43 -8.81 2.59 -1.47
CA ASP A 43 -8.47 3.19 -2.76
C ASP A 43 -7.65 4.51 -2.65
N PRO A 44 -6.62 4.64 -1.78
CA PRO A 44 -5.84 5.87 -1.73
C PRO A 44 -5.15 6.15 -3.07
N ALA A 45 -5.06 7.44 -3.39
CA ALA A 45 -4.28 7.94 -4.50
C ALA A 45 -2.79 7.61 -4.32
N ASN A 46 -2.06 7.65 -5.43
CA ASN A 46 -0.60 7.61 -5.39
C ASN A 46 -0.07 8.93 -4.80
N ALA A 47 0.90 8.85 -3.89
CA ALA A 47 1.55 10.01 -3.25
C ALA A 47 2.13 11.03 -4.25
N HIS A 48 2.45 10.60 -5.46
CA HIS A 48 3.03 11.44 -6.51
C HIS A 48 2.03 11.78 -7.64
N GLY A 49 0.75 11.44 -7.45
CA GLY A 49 -0.38 11.82 -8.33
C GLY A 49 -0.53 11.01 -9.62
N ASN A 50 0.55 10.47 -10.20
CA ASN A 50 0.49 9.62 -11.39
C ASN A 50 1.26 8.32 -11.14
N GLY A 51 0.54 7.20 -11.13
CA GLY A 51 1.12 5.88 -10.98
C GLY A 51 0.39 4.83 -11.82
N TYR A 52 1.11 3.82 -12.26
CA TYR A 52 0.51 2.61 -12.82
C TYR A 52 0.05 1.63 -11.74
N LEU A 53 0.38 1.88 -10.46
CA LEU A 53 -0.12 1.11 -9.33
C LEU A 53 -1.46 1.67 -8.84
N VAL A 54 -2.39 0.75 -8.58
CA VAL A 54 -3.64 0.99 -7.86
C VAL A 54 -3.56 0.31 -6.50
N PHE A 55 -4.17 0.91 -5.48
CA PHE A 55 -4.05 0.47 -4.09
C PHE A 55 -5.44 0.20 -3.51
N PRO A 56 -6.03 -1.00 -3.67
CA PRO A 56 -7.40 -1.25 -3.20
C PRO A 56 -7.56 -1.03 -1.69
N LEU A 57 -6.53 -1.35 -0.91
CA LEU A 57 -6.56 -1.24 0.55
C LEU A 57 -5.15 -0.99 1.10
N CYS A 58 -5.05 -0.14 2.11
CA CYS A 58 -3.77 0.27 2.70
C CYS A 58 -3.90 0.53 4.20
N LEU A 59 -2.86 0.17 4.96
CA LEU A 59 -2.61 0.63 6.31
C LEU A 59 -1.40 1.57 6.30
N SER A 60 -1.65 2.85 6.59
CA SER A 60 -0.59 3.83 6.85
C SER A 60 -0.34 3.96 8.34
N VAL A 61 0.92 3.80 8.74
CA VAL A 61 1.32 3.70 10.14
C VAL A 61 2.15 4.91 10.55
N PHE A 62 1.76 5.50 11.68
CA PHE A 62 2.36 6.72 12.21
C PHE A 62 2.83 6.51 13.64
N ASP A 63 3.98 7.10 13.97
CA ASP A 63 4.44 7.13 15.36
C ASP A 63 3.67 8.14 16.22
N HIS A 64 4.03 8.23 17.50
CA HIS A 64 3.41 9.16 18.45
C HIS A 64 3.57 10.64 18.09
N ASN A 65 4.55 10.98 17.25
CA ASN A 65 4.78 12.34 16.75
C ASN A 65 4.05 12.61 15.42
N GLY A 66 3.31 11.62 14.89
CA GLY A 66 2.64 11.72 13.61
C GLY A 66 3.57 11.55 12.41
N ARG A 67 4.78 11.04 12.59
CA ARG A 67 5.70 10.73 11.49
C ARG A 67 5.25 9.43 10.82
N HIS A 68 5.24 9.39 9.50
CA HIS A 68 4.88 8.20 8.73
C HIS A 68 6.04 7.20 8.76
N ILE A 69 5.83 5.99 9.29
CA ILE A 69 6.91 5.03 9.59
C ILE A 69 6.79 3.69 8.84
N LEU A 70 5.60 3.34 8.36
CA LEU A 70 5.34 2.09 7.64
C LEU A 70 4.07 2.27 6.79
N THR A 71 4.08 1.72 5.58
CA THR A 71 2.88 1.46 4.80
C THR A 71 2.83 -0.02 4.44
N VAL A 72 1.71 -0.68 4.70
CA VAL A 72 1.41 -1.99 4.14
C VAL A 72 0.17 -1.86 3.27
N THR A 73 0.22 -2.33 2.02
CA THR A 73 -0.88 -2.13 1.08
C THR A 73 -1.05 -3.31 0.15
N PHE A 74 -2.30 -3.58 -0.21
CA PHE A 74 -2.59 -4.33 -1.41
C PHE A 74 -2.41 -3.46 -2.62
N GLN A 75 -1.75 -3.98 -3.65
CA GLN A 75 -1.49 -3.24 -4.87
C GLN A 75 -1.66 -4.10 -6.12
N GLN A 76 -2.00 -3.43 -7.22
CA GLN A 76 -2.05 -4.01 -8.56
C GLN A 76 -1.46 -3.04 -9.57
N THR A 77 -0.88 -3.57 -10.64
CA THR A 77 -0.49 -2.79 -11.81
C THR A 77 -1.67 -2.64 -12.76
N ASP A 78 -2.10 -1.42 -13.09
CA ASP A 78 -2.94 -1.14 -14.25
C ASP A 78 -2.07 -1.13 -15.51
N TYR A 79 -2.16 -2.22 -16.27
CA TYR A 79 -1.39 -2.39 -17.51
C TYR A 79 -1.74 -1.35 -18.58
N ARG A 80 -2.92 -0.73 -18.54
CA ARG A 80 -3.27 0.34 -19.49
C ARG A 80 -2.46 1.59 -19.19
N MET A 81 -2.36 1.94 -17.91
CA MET A 81 -1.57 3.08 -17.47
C MET A 81 -0.07 2.82 -17.71
N LEU A 82 0.40 1.61 -17.37
CA LEU A 82 1.78 1.20 -17.66
C LEU A 82 2.09 1.31 -19.16
N ALA A 83 1.24 0.75 -20.03
CA ALA A 83 1.40 0.84 -21.48
C ALA A 83 1.44 2.29 -21.98
N PHE A 84 0.57 3.15 -21.44
CA PHE A 84 0.55 4.57 -21.78
C PHE A 84 1.85 5.27 -21.37
N MET A 85 2.38 4.97 -20.18
CA MET A 85 3.61 5.56 -19.64
C MET A 85 4.87 5.07 -20.36
N THR A 86 4.93 3.78 -20.73
CA THR A 86 6.12 3.18 -21.37
C THR A 86 6.10 3.27 -22.90
N GLY A 87 4.92 3.50 -23.50
CA GLY A 87 4.71 3.41 -24.94
C GLY A 87 4.66 1.96 -25.48
N GLU A 88 4.68 0.97 -24.59
CA GLU A 88 4.60 -0.44 -24.96
C GLU A 88 3.18 -0.85 -25.33
N LYS A 89 3.05 -1.96 -26.05
CA LYS A 89 1.72 -2.48 -26.39
C LYS A 89 1.14 -3.20 -25.18
N LEU A 90 -0.10 -2.85 -24.81
CA LEU A 90 -0.83 -3.48 -23.71
C LEU A 90 -0.80 -5.02 -23.72
N LYS A 91 -0.89 -5.64 -24.91
CA LYS A 91 -0.85 -7.10 -25.07
C LYS A 91 0.50 -7.72 -24.66
N ASP A 92 1.59 -6.99 -24.80
CA ASP A 92 2.93 -7.46 -24.48
C ASP A 92 3.15 -7.41 -22.96
N LEU A 93 2.50 -6.45 -22.27
CA LEU A 93 2.51 -6.33 -20.81
C LEU A 93 1.60 -7.35 -20.10
N LYS A 94 0.34 -7.49 -20.54
CA LYS A 94 -0.64 -8.35 -19.85
C LYS A 94 -0.62 -9.81 -20.31
N GLY A 95 0.00 -10.10 -21.45
CA GLY A 95 -0.10 -11.40 -22.13
C GLY A 95 -1.54 -11.77 -22.46
N ASP A 96 -1.90 -13.02 -22.15
CA ASP A 96 -3.25 -13.57 -22.41
C ASP A 96 -4.24 -13.33 -21.25
N LYS A 97 -3.85 -12.60 -20.21
CA LYS A 97 -4.71 -12.36 -19.03
C LYS A 97 -5.98 -11.59 -19.42
N LYS A 98 -7.10 -12.02 -18.84
CA LYS A 98 -8.39 -11.30 -18.91
C LYS A 98 -8.32 -10.08 -17.97
N GLY A 99 -8.87 -8.95 -18.40
CA GLY A 99 -8.81 -7.69 -17.64
C GLY A 99 -7.58 -6.84 -17.96
N HIS A 100 -7.35 -5.85 -17.09
CA HIS A 100 -6.32 -4.80 -17.23
C HIS A 100 -5.44 -4.63 -15.99
N LEU A 101 -5.78 -5.29 -14.89
CA LEU A 101 -5.01 -5.25 -13.65
C LEU A 101 -4.13 -6.51 -13.55
N SER A 102 -2.98 -6.39 -12.88
CA SER A 102 -2.22 -7.56 -12.42
C SER A 102 -2.99 -8.33 -11.34
N PRO A 103 -2.58 -9.57 -11.01
CA PRO A 103 -2.93 -10.16 -9.72
C PRO A 103 -2.61 -9.20 -8.57
N ILE A 104 -3.33 -9.36 -7.47
CA ILE A 104 -3.14 -8.57 -6.26
C ILE A 104 -1.86 -9.03 -5.54
N THR A 105 -1.02 -8.09 -5.17
CA THR A 105 0.19 -8.34 -4.38
C THR A 105 0.16 -7.45 -3.13
N VAL A 106 0.99 -7.75 -2.15
CA VAL A 106 1.19 -6.89 -0.98
C VAL A 106 2.50 -6.13 -1.11
N GLY A 107 2.44 -4.80 -1.02
CA GLY A 107 3.61 -3.94 -0.90
C GLY A 107 3.82 -3.51 0.54
N ILE A 108 5.06 -3.66 1.03
CA ILE A 108 5.50 -3.20 2.34
C ILE A 108 6.55 -2.11 2.11
N TYR A 109 6.24 -0.87 2.51
CA TYR A 109 7.12 0.28 2.35
C TYR A 109 7.71 0.67 3.70
N HIS A 110 9.03 0.58 3.83
CA HIS A 110 9.80 1.05 4.98
C HIS A 110 10.63 2.28 4.66
N TYR A 111 11.31 2.82 5.66
CA TYR A 111 12.21 3.96 5.48
C TYR A 111 13.42 3.63 4.59
N ASP A 112 13.90 2.39 4.59
CA ASP A 112 15.12 1.95 3.91
C ASP A 112 14.92 0.94 2.78
N HIS A 113 13.82 0.19 2.79
CA HIS A 113 13.52 -0.84 1.81
C HIS A 113 12.03 -0.93 1.45
N TYR A 114 11.78 -1.58 0.32
CA TYR A 114 10.45 -1.95 -0.15
C TYR A 114 10.44 -3.44 -0.45
N GLU A 115 9.40 -4.13 -0.03
CA GLU A 115 9.16 -5.54 -0.31
C GLU A 115 7.81 -5.72 -1.01
N GLU A 116 7.77 -6.66 -1.96
CA GLU A 116 6.54 -7.10 -2.63
C GLU A 116 6.36 -8.60 -2.36
N ILE A 117 5.17 -8.98 -1.89
CA ILE A 117 4.83 -10.35 -1.53
C ILE A 117 3.62 -10.81 -2.34
N ASP A 118 3.77 -11.94 -3.02
CA ASP A 118 2.69 -12.68 -3.65
C ASP A 118 2.04 -13.61 -2.62
N LEU A 119 0.95 -13.16 -1.98
CA LEU A 119 0.28 -13.92 -0.91
C LEU A 119 -0.93 -14.73 -1.38
N PHE A 120 -1.56 -14.33 -2.48
CA PHE A 120 -2.87 -14.83 -2.84
C PHE A 120 -2.88 -15.50 -4.22
N ASP A 121 -3.40 -16.72 -4.26
CA ASP A 121 -3.69 -17.45 -5.50
C ASP A 121 -5.03 -17.01 -6.11
N ASP A 122 -5.98 -16.57 -5.26
CA ASP A 122 -7.34 -16.13 -5.60
C ASP A 122 -7.63 -14.72 -5.03
N GLU A 123 -8.74 -14.08 -5.40
CA GLU A 123 -9.09 -12.74 -4.92
C GLU A 123 -9.60 -12.81 -3.46
N PRO A 124 -8.87 -12.23 -2.47
CA PRO A 124 -9.28 -12.26 -1.07
C PRO A 124 -10.51 -11.39 -0.84
N ASP A 125 -11.30 -11.73 0.18
CA ASP A 125 -12.38 -10.85 0.60
C ASP A 125 -11.88 -9.69 1.47
N TYR A 126 -12.74 -8.70 1.68
CA TYR A 126 -12.36 -7.48 2.39
C TYR A 126 -11.92 -7.73 3.85
N GLU A 127 -12.53 -8.70 4.54
CA GLU A 127 -12.19 -9.00 5.94
C GLU A 127 -10.81 -9.66 6.00
N GLU A 128 -10.56 -10.64 5.14
CA GLU A 128 -9.26 -11.30 4.99
C GLU A 128 -8.15 -10.29 4.63
N MET A 129 -8.44 -9.33 3.74
CA MET A 129 -7.51 -8.26 3.42
C MET A 129 -7.15 -7.41 4.65
N VAL A 130 -8.15 -6.98 5.42
CA VAL A 130 -7.90 -6.17 6.64
C VAL A 130 -7.07 -6.95 7.66
N GLU A 131 -7.41 -8.21 7.91
CA GLU A 131 -6.66 -9.07 8.83
C GLU A 131 -5.21 -9.24 8.38
N THR A 132 -4.99 -9.52 7.09
CA THR A 132 -3.63 -9.65 6.52
C THR A 132 -2.80 -8.39 6.72
N LEU A 133 -3.38 -7.19 6.47
CA LEU A 133 -2.66 -5.94 6.68
C LEU A 133 -2.29 -5.73 8.16
N LEU A 134 -3.20 -6.05 9.09
CA LEU A 134 -2.97 -5.90 10.52
C LEU A 134 -1.88 -6.85 11.04
N ASP A 135 -1.88 -8.09 10.56
CA ASP A 135 -0.86 -9.09 10.92
C ASP A 135 0.52 -8.62 10.43
N LEU A 136 0.64 -8.21 9.17
CA LEU A 136 1.89 -7.70 8.62
C LEU A 136 2.39 -6.44 9.33
N VAL A 137 1.49 -5.49 9.65
CA VAL A 137 1.86 -4.31 10.45
C VAL A 137 2.36 -4.73 11.83
N THR A 138 1.76 -5.75 12.45
CA THR A 138 2.18 -6.22 13.77
C THR A 138 3.55 -6.89 13.74
N ASP A 139 3.85 -7.65 12.68
CA ASP A 139 5.16 -8.29 12.50
C ASP A 139 6.29 -7.26 12.27
N GLU A 140 5.99 -6.15 11.59
CA GLU A 140 6.95 -5.10 11.29
C GLU A 140 7.22 -4.14 12.48
N LEU A 141 6.24 -3.91 13.35
CA LEU A 141 6.32 -3.00 14.50
C LEU A 141 7.11 -3.57 15.69
#